data_AF-A0A6G0UI12-F1
#
_entry.id   AF-A0A6G0UI12-F1
#
_cell.length_a   1.000
_cell.length_b   1.000
_cell.length_c   1.000
_cell.angle_alpha   90.00
_cell.angle_beta   90.00
_cell.angle_gamma   90.00
#
_symmetry.space_group_name_H-M   'P 1'
#
loop_
_entity.id
_entity.type
_entity.pdbx_description
1 polymer ?
#
loop_
_entity_poly.entity_id
_entity_poly.type
_entity_poly.pdbx_seq_one_letter_code
_entity_poly.pdbx_strand_id
1 'polypeptide(L)' 'DYAPLGRFAVRDMRQTVAVGVIKAVDKTEAGTGKVTKSAQKAAGGKKK' A
#
# COMPACT_ATOMS: atom_id res chain seq x y z
N ASP A 1 -11.58 -2.42 5.21
CA ASP A 1 -11.22 -3.84 5.16
C ASP A 1 -10.76 -4.20 3.76
N TYR A 2 -9.55 -4.71 3.57
CA TYR A 2 -8.97 -5.00 2.24
C TYR A 2 -8.51 -6.46 2.18
N ALA A 3 -9.48 -7.38 2.17
CA ALA A 3 -9.25 -8.82 2.20
C ALA A 3 -8.27 -9.37 1.14
N PRO A 4 -8.17 -8.80 -0.09
CA PRO A 4 -7.17 -9.25 -1.06
C PRO A 4 -5.72 -8.90 -0.69
N LEU A 5 -5.50 -7.78 0.00
CA LEU A 5 -4.16 -7.27 0.33
C LEU A 5 -3.55 -7.93 1.58
N GLY A 6 -4.39 -8.54 2.42
CA GLY A 6 -3.95 -9.21 3.64
C GLY A 6 -3.42 -10.63 3.44
N ARG A 7 -3.55 -11.21 2.24
CA ARG A 7 -3.19 -12.61 1.95
C ARG A 7 -1.80 -12.67 1.33
N PHE A 8 -0.92 -13.51 1.86
CA PHE A 8 0.43 -13.66 1.33
C PHE A 8 0.88 -15.12 1.30
N ALA A 9 1.80 -15.42 0.39
CA ALA A 9 2.47 -16.71 0.28
C ALA A 9 3.96 -16.55 0.54
N VAL A 10 4.52 -17.41 1.38
CA VAL A 10 5.96 -17.49 1.62
C VAL A 10 6.53 -18.53 0.67
N ARG A 11 7.51 -18.14 -0.15
CA ARG A 11 8.12 -19.01 -1.16
C ARG A 11 9.58 -19.25 -0.82
N ASP A 12 10.01 -20.50 -0.90
CA ASP A 12 11.42 -20.85 -1.01
C ASP A 12 11.64 -21.54 -2.35
N MET A 13 12.52 -20.95 -3.17
CA MET A 13 12.71 -21.27 -4.58
C MET A 13 11.41 -21.35 -5.40
N ARG A 14 10.95 -22.57 -5.71
CA ARG A 14 9.77 -22.84 -6.53
C ARG A 14 8.62 -23.43 -5.70
N GLN A 15 8.79 -23.59 -4.40
CA GLN A 15 7.79 -24.16 -3.49
C GLN A 15 7.25 -23.11 -2.51
N THR A 16 5.98 -23.26 -2.15
CA THR A 16 5.33 -22.45 -1.11
C THR A 16 5.55 -23.13 0.23
N VAL A 17 6.30 -22.49 1.12
CA VAL A 17 6.61 -23.04 2.45
C VAL A 17 5.53 -22.69 3.49
N ALA A 18 4.82 -21.58 3.29
CA ALA A 18 3.72 -21.17 4.16
C ALA A 18 2.73 -20.22 3.47
N VAL A 19 1.53 -20.08 4.06
CA VAL A 19 0.48 -19.13 3.64
C VAL A 19 -0.04 -18.42 4.88
N GLY A 20 -0.35 -17.13 4.77
CA GLY A 20 -0.79 -16.34 5.91
C GLY A 20 -1.77 -15.21 5.58
N VAL A 21 -2.46 -14.74 6.61
CA VAL A 21 -3.35 -13.57 6.58
C VAL A 21 -2.88 -12.55 7.62
N ILE A 22 -2.75 -11.29 7.23
CA ILE A 22 -2.30 -10.20 8.08
C ILE A 22 -3.42 -9.74 9.02
N LYS A 23 -3.14 -9.71 10.34
CA LYS A 23 -4.10 -9.30 11.39
C LYS A 23 -4.05 -7.81 11.72
N ALA A 24 -2.86 -7.22 11.74
CA ALA A 24 -2.63 -5.80 12.00
C ALA A 24 -1.40 -5.33 11.21
N VAL A 25 -1.35 -4.03 10.92
CA VAL A 25 -0.22 -3.38 10.23
C VAL A 25 0.05 -2.05 10.92
N ASP A 26 1.30 -1.84 11.34
CA ASP A 26 1.79 -0.53 11.72
C ASP A 26 2.18 0.25 10.46
N LYS A 27 1.48 1.35 10.21
CA LYS A 27 1.73 2.17 9.03
C LYS A 27 2.91 3.09 9.31
N THR A 28 3.89 3.09 8.43
CA THR A 28 4.93 4.12 8.44
C THR A 28 4.28 5.48 8.16
N GLU A 29 4.85 6.54 8.74
CA GLU A 29 4.41 7.90 8.43
C GLU A 29 4.54 8.13 6.92
N ALA A 30 3.48 8.69 6.33
CA ALA A 30 3.47 8.99 4.91
C ALA A 30 4.49 10.10 4.63
N GLY A 31 5.68 9.71 4.20
CA GLY A 31 6.63 10.65 3.59
C GLY A 31 6.02 11.28 2.35
N THR A 32 6.47 12.49 2.01
CA THR A 32 6.02 13.19 0.81
C THR A 32 6.47 12.41 -0.43
N GLY A 33 5.62 11.50 -0.91
CA GLY A 33 5.84 10.81 -2.17
C GLY A 33 5.97 11.82 -3.32
N LYS A 34 6.71 11.45 -4.38
CA LYS A 34 6.91 12.34 -5.53
C LYS A 34 5.55 12.70 -6.16
N VAL A 35 5.14 13.96 -5.98
CA VAL A 35 3.85 14.45 -6.49
C VAL A 35 4.03 14.91 -7.94
N THR A 36 3.13 14.49 -8.83
CA THR A 36 3.11 14.98 -10.20
C THR A 36 2.58 16.41 -10.27
N LYS A 37 3.00 17.18 -11.28
CA LYS A 37 2.55 18.56 -11.48
C LYS A 37 1.02 18.67 -11.62
N SER A 38 0.39 17.67 -12.25
CA SER A 38 -1.07 17.58 -12.37
C SER A 38 -1.75 17.39 -11.01
N ALA A 39 -1.19 16.54 -10.13
CA ALA A 39 -1.73 16.32 -8.78
C ALA A 39 -1.57 17.57 -7.90
N GLN A 40 -0.46 18.30 -8.01
CA GLN A 40 -0.28 19.60 -7.34
C GLN A 40 -1.33 20.62 -7.78
N LYS A 41 -1.59 20.71 -9.10
CA LYS A 41 -2.60 21.62 -9.66
C LYS A 41 -4.02 21.24 -9.21
N ALA A 42 -4.35 19.95 -9.15
CA ALA A 42 -5.65 19.47 -8.68
C ALA A 42 -5.87 19.72 -7.17
N ALA A 43 -4.83 19.58 -6.35
CA ALA A 43 -4.90 19.87 -4.92
C ALA A 43 -5.09 21.38 -4.63
N GLY A 44 -4.51 22.25 -5.45
CA GLY A 44 -4.69 23.71 -5.32
C GLY A 44 -5.99 24.26 -5.93
N GLY A 45 -6.69 23.49 -6.76
CA GLY A 45 -7.89 23.92 -7.51
C GLY A 45 -9.24 23.73 -6.80
N LYS A 46 -9.26 23.15 -5.59
CA LYS A 46 -10.46 23.09 -4.74
C LYS A 46 -10.35 24.11 -3.60
N LYS A 47 -10.33 25.40 -3.93
CA LYS A 47 -10.90 26.42 -3.05
C LYS A 47 -12.26 26.79 -3.63
N LYS A 48 -13.28 26.60 -2.78
CA LYS A 48 -14.62 27.17 -2.93
C LYS A 48 -14.53 28.67 -3.21
#